data_AF-A0A9J6FWL8-F1
#
_entry.id   AF-A0A9J6FWL8-F1
#
_cell.length_a   1.000
_cell.length_b   1.000
_cell.length_c   1.000
_cell.angle_alpha   90.00
_cell.angle_beta   90.00
_cell.angle_gamma   90.00
#
_symmetry.space_group_name_H-M   'P 1'
#
loop_
_entity.id
_entity.type
_entity.pdbx_description
1 polymer ?
#
loop_
_entity_poly.entity_id
_entity_poly.type
_entity_poly.pdbx_seq_one_letter_code
_entity_poly.pdbx_strand_id
1 'polypeptide(L)'
;MYGCRSRSNSSAKANNRDRGTGMFNLPKVITWQCERTRQLSEKRRREWLALINRQDLKNLNNIHVCGRHFISGKPAALMDYGNPDWAPSQLLGHGRDSPSASELTERYNRRRRRSRKATAVSASTTDETSCAASVDVPQLDCGSESGLHSVMDCTPDERQSPSCSADHGAKKDAVTQTDLTMNDITTIEVDKQRLASDLELSSEQARQLEATLNSFNRQPEACH
;
A
#
# COMPACT_ATOMS: atom_id res chain seq x y z
N MET A 1 22.40 11.55 -22.18
CA MET A 1 21.09 12.07 -22.65
C MET A 1 20.00 11.27 -21.96
N TYR A 2 19.27 11.88 -21.03
CA TYR A 2 18.23 11.21 -20.26
C TYR A 2 16.90 11.25 -21.03
N GLY A 3 16.25 10.11 -21.25
CA GLY A 3 14.96 10.07 -21.93
C GLY A 3 14.69 8.75 -22.63
N CYS A 4 13.55 8.13 -22.28
CA CYS A 4 13.07 6.94 -22.96
C CYS A 4 12.58 7.30 -24.37
N ARG A 5 13.06 6.56 -25.37
CA ARG A 5 12.69 6.73 -26.79
C ARG A 5 11.44 5.92 -27.18
N SER A 6 10.72 5.33 -26.22
CA SER A 6 9.43 4.68 -26.50
C SER A 6 8.46 5.71 -27.06
N ARG A 7 7.94 5.45 -28.25
CA ARG A 7 6.81 6.18 -28.83
C ARG A 7 5.68 5.18 -29.05
N SER A 8 4.45 5.66 -29.11
CA SER A 8 3.34 4.85 -29.59
C SER A 8 3.63 4.45 -31.04
N ASN A 9 3.92 3.17 -31.28
CA ASN A 9 4.02 2.67 -32.65
C ASN A 9 2.61 2.65 -33.25
N SER A 10 2.43 3.27 -34.42
CA SER A 10 1.32 2.90 -35.29
C SER A 10 1.49 1.42 -35.65
N SER A 11 0.39 0.69 -35.67
CA SER A 11 0.30 -0.78 -35.69
C SER A 11 1.10 -1.50 -36.78
N ALA A 12 1.68 -0.80 -37.76
CA ALA A 12 2.34 -1.39 -38.91
C ALA A 12 3.77 -1.93 -38.65
N LYS A 13 4.40 -1.64 -37.50
CA LYS A 13 5.80 -2.06 -37.25
C LYS A 13 6.10 -2.40 -35.80
N ALA A 14 5.14 -2.99 -35.09
CA ALA A 14 5.36 -3.47 -33.72
C ALA A 14 6.26 -4.72 -33.74
N ASN A 15 7.57 -4.53 -33.58
CA ASN A 15 8.47 -5.64 -33.31
C ASN A 15 8.07 -6.31 -31.99
N ASN A 16 8.12 -7.65 -31.94
CA ASN A 16 7.79 -8.47 -30.76
C ASN A 16 8.63 -8.11 -29.50
N ARG A 17 9.69 -7.31 -29.65
CA ARG A 17 10.53 -6.78 -28.57
C ARG A 17 9.85 -5.67 -27.74
N ASP A 18 8.74 -5.12 -28.20
CA ASP A 18 7.99 -4.04 -27.56
C ASP A 18 6.81 -4.53 -26.70
N ARG A 19 6.88 -5.78 -26.19
CA ARG A 19 5.97 -6.27 -25.15
C ARG A 19 6.09 -5.36 -23.91
N GLY A 20 5.07 -4.56 -23.64
CA GLY A 20 5.08 -3.53 -22.58
C GLY A 20 5.05 -2.08 -23.08
N THR A 21 4.61 -1.83 -24.31
CA THR A 21 4.52 -0.49 -24.93
C THR A 21 3.26 0.30 -24.60
N GLY A 22 2.54 -0.06 -23.53
CA GLY A 22 1.49 0.81 -23.00
C GLY A 22 2.08 2.18 -22.66
N MET A 23 1.39 3.25 -23.03
CA MET A 23 1.80 4.62 -22.73
C MET A 23 0.85 5.16 -21.67
N PHE A 24 1.34 5.34 -20.44
CA PHE A 24 0.53 5.63 -19.26
C PHE A 24 0.65 7.10 -18.88
N ASN A 25 -0.49 7.75 -18.67
CA ASN A 25 -0.55 9.15 -18.28
C ASN A 25 -0.09 9.34 -16.84
N LEU A 26 0.45 10.52 -16.56
CA LEU A 26 0.66 10.95 -15.18
C LEU A 26 -0.65 10.85 -14.38
N PRO A 27 -0.65 10.24 -13.17
CA PRO A 27 -1.83 10.12 -12.34
C PRO A 27 -2.47 11.48 -12.04
N LYS A 28 -3.78 11.59 -12.25
CA LYS A 28 -4.57 12.76 -11.86
C LYS A 28 -4.89 12.70 -10.37
N VAL A 29 -4.95 13.87 -9.74
CA VAL A 29 -5.46 13.98 -8.37
C VAL A 29 -6.98 13.91 -8.43
N ILE A 30 -7.56 12.96 -7.68
CA ILE A 30 -8.99 12.73 -7.62
C ILE A 30 -9.53 13.51 -6.43
N THR A 31 -10.21 14.63 -6.68
CA THR A 31 -10.71 15.54 -5.63
C THR A 31 -12.17 15.29 -5.25
N TRP A 32 -12.95 14.65 -6.12
CA TRP A 32 -14.40 14.44 -5.96
C TRP A 32 -14.77 13.15 -5.22
N GLN A 33 -13.78 12.33 -4.82
CA GLN A 33 -14.01 11.12 -4.04
C GLN A 33 -13.70 11.34 -2.55
N CYS A 34 -13.71 10.27 -1.76
CA CYS A 34 -13.35 10.34 -0.35
C CYS A 34 -11.89 10.81 -0.13
N GLU A 35 -11.65 11.34 1.07
CA GLU A 35 -10.36 11.92 1.46
C GLU A 35 -9.18 10.94 1.28
N ARG A 36 -9.39 9.66 1.60
CA ARG A 36 -8.38 8.61 1.41
C ARG A 36 -7.93 8.50 -0.05
N THR A 37 -8.87 8.54 -1.00
CA THR A 37 -8.54 8.45 -2.42
C THR A 37 -7.80 9.70 -2.89
N ARG A 38 -8.22 10.89 -2.42
CA ARG A 38 -7.53 12.15 -2.68
C ARG A 38 -6.07 12.07 -2.26
N GLN A 39 -5.82 11.73 -1.00
CA GLN A 39 -4.47 11.60 -0.44
C GLN A 39 -3.60 10.57 -1.19
N LEU A 40 -4.15 9.40 -1.51
CA LEU A 40 -3.43 8.39 -2.28
C LEU A 40 -3.08 8.87 -3.69
N SER A 41 -4.02 9.55 -4.37
CA SER A 41 -3.79 10.07 -5.72
C SER A 41 -2.75 11.18 -5.74
N GLU A 42 -2.75 12.08 -4.75
CA GLU A 42 -1.74 13.12 -4.57
C GLU A 42 -0.37 12.52 -4.31
N LYS A 43 -0.28 11.57 -3.37
CA LYS A 43 0.96 10.87 -3.05
C LYS A 43 1.53 10.18 -4.28
N ARG A 44 0.68 9.44 -5.02
CA ARG A 44 1.08 8.74 -6.23
C ARG A 44 1.63 9.69 -7.28
N ARG A 45 0.93 10.80 -7.51
CA ARG A 45 1.34 11.83 -8.48
C ARG A 45 2.69 12.45 -8.09
N ARG A 46 2.89 12.75 -6.81
CA ARG A 46 4.14 13.29 -6.27
C ARG A 46 5.30 12.32 -6.46
N GLU A 47 5.10 11.04 -6.15
CA GLU A 47 6.13 10.01 -6.35
C GLU A 47 6.50 9.85 -7.83
N TRP A 48 5.53 9.83 -8.73
CA TRP A 48 5.80 9.79 -10.18
C TRP A 48 6.66 10.97 -10.63
N LEU A 49 6.32 12.19 -10.23
CA LEU A 49 7.10 13.38 -10.60
C LEU A 49 8.51 13.34 -10.02
N ALA A 50 8.66 12.91 -8.76
CA ALA A 50 9.95 12.75 -8.11
C ALA A 50 10.85 11.73 -8.81
N LEU A 51 10.27 10.64 -9.33
CA LEU A 51 11.00 9.58 -10.03
C LEU A 51 11.35 9.96 -11.47
N ILE A 52 10.45 10.63 -12.18
CA ILE A 52 10.73 11.16 -13.53
C ILE A 52 11.84 12.22 -13.48
N ASN A 53 11.89 13.00 -12.39
CA ASN A 53 12.96 13.95 -12.06
C ASN A 53 13.41 14.84 -13.23
N ARG A 54 12.45 15.32 -14.02
CA ARG A 54 12.69 16.21 -15.16
C ARG A 54 12.22 17.62 -14.87
N GLN A 55 13.09 18.59 -15.09
CA GLN A 55 12.81 20.01 -14.87
C GLN A 55 12.10 20.67 -16.07
N ASP A 56 12.15 20.05 -17.25
CA ASP A 56 11.58 20.54 -18.52
C ASP A 56 10.07 20.28 -18.68
N LEU A 57 9.40 19.81 -17.63
CA LEU A 57 7.99 19.40 -17.67
C LEU A 57 7.03 20.60 -17.60
N LYS A 58 6.65 21.16 -18.76
CA LYS A 58 5.71 22.29 -18.85
C LYS A 58 4.23 21.87 -18.78
N ASN A 59 3.85 20.76 -19.40
CA ASN A 59 2.46 20.31 -19.55
C ASN A 59 2.21 18.97 -18.88
N LEU A 60 1.86 18.99 -17.58
CA LEU A 60 1.68 17.76 -16.78
C LEU A 60 0.61 16.81 -17.31
N ASN A 61 -0.36 17.32 -18.07
CA ASN A 61 -1.48 16.54 -18.62
C ASN A 61 -1.07 15.63 -19.78
N ASN A 62 -0.01 15.99 -20.49
CA ASN A 62 0.49 15.27 -21.68
C ASN A 62 1.78 14.50 -21.35
N ILE A 63 2.09 14.31 -20.07
CA ILE A 63 3.21 13.48 -19.65
C ILE A 63 2.77 12.03 -19.71
N HIS A 64 3.54 11.25 -20.46
CA HIS A 64 3.35 9.83 -20.54
C HIS A 64 4.62 9.07 -20.17
N VAL A 65 4.43 7.92 -19.54
CA VAL A 65 5.49 6.98 -19.17
C VAL A 65 5.17 5.65 -19.84
N CYS A 66 6.15 5.09 -20.57
CA CYS A 66 5.94 3.80 -21.21
C CYS A 66 6.02 2.65 -20.19
N GLY A 67 5.37 1.53 -20.52
CA GLY A 67 5.31 0.34 -19.68
C GLY A 67 6.68 -0.25 -19.31
N ARG A 68 7.74 0.01 -20.09
CA ARG A 68 9.12 -0.43 -19.79
C ARG A 68 9.67 0.10 -18.46
N HIS A 69 9.06 1.13 -17.90
CA HIS A 69 9.44 1.68 -16.60
C HIS A 69 8.76 0.95 -15.41
N PHE A 70 7.93 -0.05 -15.69
CA PHE A 70 7.25 -0.90 -14.72
C PHE A 70 7.69 -2.36 -14.91
N ILE A 71 7.76 -3.12 -13.82
CA ILE A 71 8.15 -4.53 -13.79
C ILE A 71 7.11 -5.38 -14.53
N SER A 72 5.82 -5.18 -14.25
CA SER A 72 4.73 -5.86 -14.97
C SER A 72 4.35 -5.22 -16.31
N GLY A 73 5.06 -4.16 -16.72
CA GLY A 73 4.74 -3.42 -17.95
C GLY A 73 3.56 -2.45 -17.83
N LYS A 74 2.95 -2.33 -16.65
CA LYS A 74 1.83 -1.41 -16.38
C LYS A 74 1.83 -0.93 -14.93
N PRO A 75 1.27 0.24 -14.63
CA PRO A 75 1.13 0.73 -13.27
C PRO A 75 0.08 -0.07 -12.48
N ALA A 76 0.33 -0.29 -11.20
CA ALA A 76 -0.61 -0.96 -10.29
C ALA A 76 -1.88 -0.13 -10.01
N ALA A 77 -2.88 -0.73 -9.36
CA ALA A 77 -4.09 -0.02 -8.93
C ALA A 77 -3.76 1.07 -7.89
N LEU A 78 -4.58 2.13 -7.83
CA LEU A 78 -4.35 3.25 -6.90
C LEU A 78 -4.33 2.79 -5.42
N MET A 79 -5.21 1.87 -5.05
CA MET A 79 -5.30 1.33 -3.69
C MET A 79 -4.17 0.37 -3.31
N ASP A 80 -3.45 -0.20 -4.30
CA ASP A 80 -2.34 -1.13 -4.07
C ASP A 80 -1.01 -0.38 -3.97
N TYR A 81 -0.92 0.57 -3.02
CA TYR A 81 0.26 1.42 -2.82
C TYR A 81 1.51 0.65 -2.37
N GLY A 82 1.34 -0.60 -1.94
CA GLY A 82 2.45 -1.47 -1.58
C GLY A 82 3.16 -2.10 -2.78
N ASN A 83 2.53 -2.06 -3.96
CA ASN A 83 3.01 -2.72 -5.17
C ASN A 83 4.27 -2.05 -5.73
N PRO A 84 5.27 -2.82 -6.16
CA PRO A 84 6.48 -2.24 -6.76
C PRO A 84 6.21 -1.51 -8.09
N ASP A 85 5.08 -1.81 -8.76
CA ASP A 85 4.62 -1.12 -9.96
C ASP A 85 3.66 0.05 -9.66
N TRP A 86 3.53 0.47 -8.40
CA TRP A 86 2.67 1.62 -8.07
C TRP A 86 3.21 2.93 -8.67
N ALA A 87 4.54 3.04 -8.77
CA ALA A 87 5.27 4.13 -9.39
C ALA A 87 6.35 3.57 -10.34
N PRO A 88 6.78 4.34 -11.36
CA PRO A 88 7.80 3.87 -12.29
C PRO A 88 9.13 3.68 -11.55
N SER A 89 9.67 2.47 -11.59
CA SER A 89 10.90 2.12 -10.84
C SER A 89 12.06 1.73 -11.75
N GLN A 90 11.80 1.37 -12.99
CA GLN A 90 12.79 0.83 -13.91
C GLN A 90 13.32 1.89 -14.89
N LEU A 91 14.61 1.81 -15.24
CA LEU A 91 15.22 2.49 -16.40
C LEU A 91 14.98 4.01 -16.46
N LEU A 92 14.94 4.70 -15.32
CA LEU A 92 14.69 6.15 -15.24
C LEU A 92 15.89 7.00 -15.69
N GLY A 93 17.05 6.38 -15.92
CA GLY A 93 18.24 7.03 -16.48
C GLY A 93 19.06 7.84 -15.47
N HIS A 94 18.54 8.12 -14.29
CA HIS A 94 19.26 8.79 -13.21
C HIS A 94 19.58 7.77 -12.12
N GLY A 95 20.83 7.32 -12.10
CA GLY A 95 21.32 6.29 -11.19
C GLY A 95 21.24 6.72 -9.73
N ARG A 96 20.42 6.01 -8.97
CA ARG A 96 20.70 5.68 -7.57
C ARG A 96 20.71 4.16 -7.50
N ASP A 97 21.31 3.59 -6.46
CA ASP A 97 21.24 2.15 -6.16
C ASP A 97 19.80 1.75 -5.84
N SER A 98 18.94 1.74 -6.87
CA SER A 98 17.57 1.32 -6.76
C SER A 98 17.59 -0.21 -6.65
N PRO A 99 16.87 -0.78 -5.68
CA PRO A 99 16.74 -2.23 -5.60
C PRO A 99 16.24 -2.78 -6.95
N SER A 100 16.79 -3.92 -7.32
CA SER A 100 16.43 -4.62 -8.54
C SER A 100 14.93 -4.96 -8.56
N ALA A 101 14.40 -5.18 -9.77
CA ALA A 101 13.01 -5.57 -9.96
C ALA A 101 12.63 -6.83 -9.16
N SER A 102 13.54 -7.80 -9.05
CA SER A 102 13.35 -9.02 -8.26
C SER A 102 13.24 -8.70 -6.77
N GLU A 103 14.14 -7.89 -6.21
CA GLU A 103 14.13 -7.52 -4.79
C GLU A 103 12.85 -6.77 -4.40
N LEU A 104 12.41 -5.82 -5.25
CA LEU A 104 11.16 -5.08 -5.06
C LEU A 104 9.94 -6.02 -5.06
N THR A 105 9.91 -6.95 -6.01
CA THR A 105 8.85 -7.94 -6.15
C THR A 105 8.82 -8.92 -4.97
N GLU A 106 9.97 -9.40 -4.53
CA GLU A 106 10.09 -10.28 -3.37
C GLU A 106 9.63 -9.58 -2.09
N ARG A 107 10.05 -8.32 -1.86
CA ARG A 107 9.64 -7.54 -0.70
C ARG A 107 8.12 -7.39 -0.66
N TYR A 108 7.51 -7.09 -1.80
CA TYR A 108 6.06 -7.01 -1.93
C TYR A 108 5.38 -8.35 -1.65
N ASN A 109 5.88 -9.45 -2.24
CA ASN A 109 5.35 -10.79 -2.02
C ASN A 109 5.44 -11.22 -0.54
N ARG A 110 6.56 -10.92 0.13
CA ARG A 110 6.72 -11.14 1.58
C ARG A 110 5.67 -10.39 2.38
N ARG A 111 5.45 -9.10 2.08
CA ARG A 111 4.41 -8.29 2.73
C ARG A 111 3.02 -8.90 2.52
N ARG A 112 2.67 -9.24 1.27
CA ARG A 112 1.37 -9.82 0.91
C ARG A 112 1.14 -11.17 1.59
N ARG A 113 2.17 -12.02 1.71
CA ARG A 113 2.11 -13.29 2.45
C ARG A 113 1.81 -13.08 3.94
N ARG A 114 2.45 -12.10 4.59
CA ARG A 114 2.19 -11.77 6.00
C ARG A 114 0.76 -11.29 6.23
N SER A 115 0.24 -10.41 5.36
CA SER A 115 -1.13 -9.93 5.46
C SER A 115 -2.16 -11.06 5.33
N ARG A 116 -1.96 -11.98 4.37
CA ARG A 116 -2.84 -13.16 4.19
C ARG A 116 -2.82 -14.09 5.42
N LYS A 117 -1.66 -14.26 6.06
CA LYS A 117 -1.55 -15.07 7.28
C LYS A 117 -2.25 -14.40 8.46
N ALA A 118 -2.12 -13.08 8.62
CA ALA A 118 -2.83 -12.34 9.68
C ALA A 118 -4.35 -12.46 9.54
N THR A 119 -4.90 -12.28 8.33
CA THR A 119 -6.34 -12.45 8.08
C THR A 119 -6.84 -13.88 8.31
N ALA A 120 -6.01 -14.89 8.02
CA ALA A 120 -6.37 -16.29 8.27
C ALA A 120 -6.36 -16.64 9.76
N VAL A 121 -5.42 -16.09 10.53
CA VAL A 121 -5.36 -16.30 12.00
C VAL A 121 -6.56 -15.66 12.68
N SER A 122 -6.98 -14.45 12.27
CA SER A 122 -8.19 -13.80 12.82
C SER A 122 -9.50 -14.49 12.46
N ALA A 123 -9.54 -15.28 11.38
CA ALA A 123 -10.70 -16.07 10.98
C ALA A 123 -10.77 -17.45 11.65
N SER A 124 -9.71 -17.87 12.37
CA SER A 124 -9.60 -19.21 12.96
C SER A 124 -9.78 -19.24 14.49
N THR A 125 -10.11 -18.11 15.13
CA THR A 125 -10.24 -17.98 16.59
C THR A 125 -11.67 -17.72 17.07
N THR A 126 -12.65 -18.37 16.45
CA THR A 126 -14.01 -18.49 16.99
C THR A 126 -14.37 -19.97 17.03
N ASP A 127 -13.98 -20.64 18.12
CA ASP A 127 -14.79 -21.64 18.83
C ASP A 127 -13.95 -22.34 19.91
N GLU A 128 -14.21 -21.96 21.17
CA GLU A 128 -14.33 -22.90 22.29
C GLU A 128 -14.91 -22.12 23.49
N THR A 129 -16.23 -22.10 23.59
CA THR A 129 -16.94 -21.96 24.87
C THR A 129 -18.25 -22.72 24.74
N SER A 130 -18.18 -24.00 25.12
CA SER A 130 -19.32 -24.84 25.43
C SER A 130 -20.18 -24.19 26.52
N CYS A 131 -21.46 -23.96 26.24
CA CYS A 131 -22.56 -23.93 27.21
C CYS A 131 -23.86 -24.27 26.47
N ALA A 132 -24.46 -25.39 26.85
CA ALA A 132 -25.68 -25.94 26.26
C ALA A 132 -26.92 -25.06 26.45
N ALA A 133 -27.75 -24.95 25.41
CA ALA A 133 -29.20 -24.86 25.53
C ALA A 133 -29.85 -25.12 24.16
N SER A 134 -30.62 -26.20 24.11
CA SER A 134 -31.46 -26.69 23.01
C SER A 134 -32.70 -25.83 22.76
N VAL A 135 -33.03 -25.54 21.49
CA VAL A 135 -34.43 -25.50 21.01
C VAL A 135 -34.53 -25.58 19.48
N ASP A 136 -35.34 -26.55 19.06
CA ASP A 136 -36.18 -26.72 17.86
C ASP A 136 -35.76 -26.28 16.45
N VAL A 137 -35.64 -27.31 15.61
CA VAL A 137 -35.67 -27.31 14.14
C VAL A 137 -37.12 -27.35 13.67
N PRO A 138 -37.50 -26.56 12.65
CA PRO A 138 -38.36 -27.13 11.61
C PRO A 138 -37.69 -27.17 10.23
N GLN A 139 -37.63 -28.40 9.72
CA GLN A 139 -37.27 -28.85 8.38
C GLN A 139 -38.48 -28.70 7.44
N LEU A 140 -38.33 -28.05 6.27
CA LEU A 140 -39.15 -28.27 5.06
C LEU A 140 -38.29 -27.86 3.84
N ASP A 141 -37.74 -28.83 3.11
CA ASP A 141 -38.28 -29.47 1.89
C ASP A 141 -37.80 -28.78 0.60
N CYS A 142 -37.05 -29.57 -0.18
CA CYS A 142 -36.64 -29.31 -1.54
C CYS A 142 -37.66 -29.92 -2.54
N GLY A 143 -38.37 -29.08 -3.29
CA GLY A 143 -39.17 -29.51 -4.44
C GLY A 143 -38.65 -28.87 -5.73
N SER A 144 -38.08 -29.70 -6.62
CA SER A 144 -37.86 -29.35 -8.02
C SER A 144 -39.03 -29.86 -8.85
N GLU A 145 -39.72 -28.99 -9.59
CA GLU A 145 -40.38 -29.38 -10.83
C GLU A 145 -40.52 -28.20 -11.81
N SER A 146 -39.93 -28.46 -12.97
CA SER A 146 -40.07 -27.90 -14.31
C SER A 146 -41.39 -27.19 -14.68
N GLY A 147 -41.26 -26.05 -15.37
CA GLY A 147 -42.31 -25.46 -16.19
C GLY A 147 -41.77 -24.34 -17.09
N LEU A 148 -41.60 -24.65 -18.38
CA LEU A 148 -41.16 -23.76 -19.46
C LEU A 148 -42.14 -22.59 -19.70
N HIS A 149 -41.64 -21.38 -19.97
CA HIS A 149 -41.95 -20.68 -21.23
C HIS A 149 -41.08 -19.44 -21.48
N SER A 150 -40.63 -19.36 -22.73
CA SER A 150 -39.87 -18.31 -23.41
C SER A 150 -40.69 -17.03 -23.57
N VAL A 151 -40.07 -15.83 -23.49
CA VAL A 151 -39.84 -14.90 -24.63
C VAL A 151 -39.19 -13.60 -24.15
N MET A 152 -38.28 -13.07 -24.97
CA MET A 152 -37.71 -11.72 -24.87
C MET A 152 -38.79 -10.64 -24.99
N ASP A 153 -38.62 -9.52 -24.28
CA ASP A 153 -38.74 -8.22 -24.94
C ASP A 153 -37.87 -7.14 -24.26
N CYS A 154 -37.17 -6.38 -25.10
CA CYS A 154 -36.38 -5.22 -24.73
C CYS A 154 -37.10 -3.99 -25.29
N THR A 155 -37.49 -3.07 -24.42
CA THR A 155 -37.82 -1.69 -24.83
C THR A 155 -37.18 -0.68 -23.87
N PRO A 156 -36.45 0.34 -24.37
CA PRO A 156 -36.03 1.46 -23.57
C PRO A 156 -37.15 2.51 -23.55
N ASP A 157 -37.51 3.03 -22.38
CA ASP A 157 -38.30 4.27 -22.34
C ASP A 157 -37.80 5.26 -21.29
N GLU A 158 -37.96 6.50 -21.71
CA GLU A 158 -37.43 7.76 -21.24
C GLU A 158 -38.00 8.26 -19.91
N ARG A 159 -37.19 9.11 -19.26
CA ARG A 159 -37.58 10.22 -18.36
C ARG A 159 -38.43 9.87 -17.13
N GLN A 160 -37.84 10.04 -15.95
CA GLN A 160 -38.15 11.20 -15.10
C GLN A 160 -37.22 11.22 -13.88
N SER A 161 -36.58 12.38 -13.69
CA SER A 161 -36.07 12.81 -12.39
C SER A 161 -37.18 12.79 -11.34
N PRO A 162 -36.82 12.52 -10.07
CA PRO A 162 -37.40 13.28 -8.99
C PRO A 162 -36.29 14.03 -8.23
N SER A 163 -36.45 15.35 -8.19
CA SER A 163 -35.85 16.20 -7.18
C SER A 163 -36.33 15.75 -5.80
N CYS A 164 -35.41 15.51 -4.87
CA CYS A 164 -35.73 15.60 -3.44
C CYS A 164 -34.83 16.66 -2.80
N SER A 165 -35.51 17.70 -2.35
CA SER A 165 -34.99 18.86 -1.63
C SER A 165 -34.32 18.46 -0.30
N ALA A 166 -33.50 19.39 0.17
CA ALA A 166 -32.64 19.32 1.34
C ALA A 166 -33.28 18.72 2.60
N ASP A 167 -32.52 17.85 3.27
CA ASP A 167 -32.62 17.62 4.70
C ASP A 167 -31.28 17.96 5.36
N HIS A 168 -31.31 18.96 6.24
CA HIS A 168 -30.19 19.36 7.07
C HIS A 168 -30.18 18.45 8.31
N GLY A 169 -29.48 17.33 8.24
CA GLY A 169 -29.37 16.38 9.34
C GLY A 169 -27.92 16.00 9.64
N ALA A 170 -27.32 16.72 10.60
CA ALA A 170 -26.19 16.35 11.45
C ALA A 170 -25.02 15.55 10.83
N LYS A 171 -23.90 16.24 10.66
CA LYS A 171 -22.55 15.65 10.56
C LYS A 171 -22.38 14.60 11.68
N LYS A 172 -22.21 13.33 11.31
CA LYS A 172 -21.49 12.38 12.15
C LYS A 172 -20.09 12.29 11.59
N ASP A 173 -19.20 13.05 12.21
CA ASP A 173 -17.78 13.00 11.94
C ASP A 173 -17.32 11.55 12.04
N ALA A 174 -16.80 11.00 10.93
CA ALA A 174 -16.06 9.75 10.97
C ALA A 174 -14.73 10.05 11.68
N VAL A 175 -14.78 10.08 13.01
CA VAL A 175 -13.59 10.05 13.85
C VAL A 175 -12.86 8.78 13.47
N THR A 176 -11.69 8.91 12.84
CA THR A 176 -10.73 7.82 12.78
C THR A 176 -10.31 7.55 14.21
N GLN A 177 -11.04 6.65 14.86
CA GLN A 177 -10.80 6.24 16.23
C GLN A 177 -9.41 5.61 16.27
N THR A 178 -8.44 6.39 16.75
CA THR A 178 -7.14 5.89 17.20
C THR A 178 -7.15 6.10 18.70
N ASP A 179 -8.15 5.53 19.37
CA ASP A 179 -8.29 5.70 20.81
C ASP A 179 -7.28 4.78 21.47
N LEU A 180 -6.06 5.30 21.63
CA LEU A 180 -5.19 4.88 22.72
C LEU A 180 -5.90 5.33 23.99
N THR A 181 -6.33 4.38 24.80
CA THR A 181 -6.92 4.67 26.10
C THR A 181 -5.88 5.38 26.97
N MET A 182 -6.31 6.13 27.99
CA MET A 182 -5.37 6.77 28.93
C MET A 182 -4.36 5.77 29.52
N ASN A 183 -4.74 4.50 29.65
CA ASN A 183 -3.84 3.43 30.09
C ASN A 183 -2.77 3.06 29.05
N ASP A 184 -3.07 3.15 27.76
CA ASP A 184 -2.10 2.89 26.70
C ASP A 184 -1.04 4.01 26.66
N ILE A 185 -1.47 5.26 26.89
CA ILE A 185 -0.58 6.42 26.97
C ILE A 185 0.37 6.28 28.16
N THR A 186 -0.14 5.95 29.34
CA THR A 186 0.70 5.77 30.54
C THR A 186 1.67 4.60 30.38
N THR A 187 1.24 3.51 29.74
CA THR A 187 2.11 2.37 29.43
C THR A 187 3.26 2.78 28.51
N ILE A 188 2.96 3.54 27.44
CA ILE A 188 3.98 4.05 26.51
C ILE A 188 4.96 5.00 27.21
N GLU A 189 4.47 5.86 28.12
CA GLU A 189 5.33 6.76 28.89
C GLU A 189 6.27 6.01 29.83
N VAL A 190 5.79 4.97 30.51
CA VAL A 190 6.60 4.11 31.37
C VAL A 190 7.64 3.35 30.54
N ASP A 191 7.26 2.79 29.40
CA ASP A 191 8.19 2.06 28.54
C ASP A 191 9.25 2.99 27.94
N LYS A 192 8.87 4.22 27.57
CA LYS A 192 9.82 5.25 27.14
C LYS A 192 10.86 5.56 28.23
N GLN A 193 10.42 5.69 29.48
CA GLN A 193 11.32 5.95 30.62
C GLN A 193 12.26 4.77 30.87
N ARG A 194 11.74 3.53 30.84
CA ARG A 194 12.55 2.31 30.97
C ARG A 194 13.64 2.23 29.90
N LEU A 195 13.26 2.41 28.63
CA LEU A 195 14.22 2.38 27.52
C LEU A 195 15.27 3.48 27.62
N ALA A 196 14.93 4.65 28.15
CA ALA A 196 15.89 5.72 28.37
C ALA A 196 16.91 5.32 29.46
N SER A 197 16.45 4.76 30.58
CA SER A 197 17.35 4.25 31.63
C SER A 197 18.25 3.10 31.14
N ASP A 198 17.70 2.17 30.35
CA ASP A 198 18.48 1.07 29.77
C ASP A 198 19.57 1.58 28.82
N LEU A 199 19.26 2.61 28.03
CA LEU A 199 20.22 3.24 27.13
C LEU A 199 21.35 3.94 27.91
N GLU A 200 21.02 4.64 28.99
CA GLU A 200 22.00 5.28 29.87
C GLU A 200 22.94 4.25 30.51
N LEU A 201 22.37 3.16 31.05
CA LEU A 201 23.14 2.06 31.62
C LEU A 201 24.06 1.41 30.59
N SER A 202 23.56 1.14 29.38
CA SER A 202 24.37 0.57 28.30
C SER A 202 25.52 1.50 27.89
N SER A 203 25.26 2.81 27.85
CA SER A 203 26.28 3.83 27.57
C SER A 203 27.35 3.90 28.67
N GLU A 204 26.97 3.76 29.93
CA GLU A 204 27.91 3.71 31.06
C GLU A 204 28.76 2.44 31.04
N GLN A 205 28.15 1.29 30.77
CA GLN A 205 28.86 0.02 30.62
C GLN A 205 29.90 0.10 29.51
N ALA A 206 29.56 0.69 28.37
CA ALA A 206 30.51 0.91 27.28
C ALA A 206 31.70 1.79 27.72
N ARG A 207 31.45 2.90 28.43
CA ARG A 207 32.49 3.78 28.97
C ARG A 207 33.39 3.09 29.98
N GLN A 208 32.82 2.25 30.85
CA GLN A 208 33.60 1.46 31.82
C GLN A 208 34.49 0.45 31.11
N LEU A 209 33.97 -0.27 30.13
CA LEU A 209 34.75 -1.22 29.33
C LEU A 209 35.90 -0.52 28.61
N GLU A 210 35.64 0.63 27.98
CA GLU A 210 36.70 1.44 27.36
C GLU A 210 37.77 1.87 28.38
N ALA A 211 37.37 2.31 29.57
CA ALA A 211 38.31 2.67 30.64
C ALA A 211 39.13 1.46 31.11
N THR A 212 38.53 0.28 31.25
CA THR A 212 39.25 -0.96 31.63
C THR A 212 40.23 -1.41 30.56
N LEU A 213 39.85 -1.38 29.28
CA LEU A 213 40.73 -1.68 28.15
C LEU A 213 41.91 -0.70 28.11
N ASN A 214 41.65 0.59 28.29
CA ASN A 214 42.69 1.63 28.32
C ASN A 214 43.64 1.49 29.52
N SER A 215 43.14 1.02 30.67
CA SER A 215 43.97 0.74 31.85
C SER A 215 44.83 -0.52 31.65
N PHE A 216 44.27 -1.58 31.08
CA PHE A 216 44.99 -2.81 30.77
C PHE A 216 46.14 -2.53 29.78
N ASN A 217 45.90 -1.69 28.77
CA ASN A 217 46.89 -1.34 27.74
C ASN A 217 47.96 -0.34 28.22
N ARG A 218 47.86 0.18 29.45
CA ARG A 218 48.82 1.12 30.06
C ARG A 218 49.71 0.48 31.14
N GLN A 219 49.64 -0.83 31.36
CA GLN A 219 50.57 -1.52 32.25
C GLN A 219 51.99 -1.42 31.65
N PRO A 220 52.96 -0.75 32.31
CA PRO A 220 54.32 -0.70 31.80
C PRO A 220 54.92 -2.11 31.87
N GLU A 221 55.56 -2.52 30.77
CA GLU A 221 56.49 -3.66 30.69
C GLU A 221 57.58 -3.48 31.75
N ALA A 222 57.32 -3.93 32.98
CA ALA A 222 58.32 -4.03 34.03
C ALA A 222 59.16 -5.29 33.78
N CYS A 223 60.08 -5.20 32.81
CA CYS A 223 61.11 -6.20 32.61
C CYS A 223 62.45 -5.72 33.19
N HIS A 224 62.81 -6.39 34.28
CA HIS A 224 64.14 -6.86 34.71
C HIS A 224 65.38 -6.00 34.50
#